data_AF-A0A940QAK9-F1
#
_entry.id   AF-A0A940QAK9-F1
#
_cell.length_a   1.000
_cell.length_b   1.000
_cell.length_c   1.000
_cell.angle_alpha   90.00
_cell.angle_beta   90.00
_cell.angle_gamma   90.00
#
_symmetry.space_group_name_H-M   'P 1'
#
loop_
_entity.id
_entity.type
_entity.pdbx_description
1 polymer ?
#
loop_
_entity_poly.entity_id
_entity_poly.type
_entity_poly.pdbx_seq_one_letter_code
_entity_poly.pdbx_strand_id
1 'polypeptide(L)' 'MRIRRKKWARPELEACSYYVDNAEDMKGKWHEAFADNSRPLYLELGCGKGVFAAQHALKYPDVNIIA' A
#
# COMPACT_ATOMS: atom_id res chain seq x y z
N MET A 1 17.56 -7.38 -8.49
CA MET A 1 17.93 -6.11 -9.16
C MET A 1 17.59 -4.96 -8.20
N ARG A 2 18.58 -4.18 -7.73
CA ARG A 2 18.35 -3.08 -6.77
C ARG A 2 17.67 -1.91 -7.49
N ILE A 3 16.47 -1.52 -7.05
CA ILE A 3 15.80 -0.31 -7.56
C ILE A 3 16.72 0.90 -7.30
N ARG A 4 16.99 1.67 -8.36
CA ARG A 4 17.74 2.92 -8.24
C ARG A 4 16.81 3.99 -7.66
N ARG A 5 17.25 4.66 -6.60
CA ARG A 5 16.53 5.79 -6.00
C ARG A 5 16.44 6.92 -7.02
N LYS A 6 15.22 7.27 -7.42
CA LYS A 6 14.96 8.41 -8.29
C LYS A 6 14.56 9.60 -7.41
N LYS A 7 15.22 10.77 -7.60
CA LYS A 7 14.95 11.96 -6.78
C LYS A 7 13.50 12.44 -6.89
N TRP A 8 12.88 12.23 -8.04
CA TRP A 8 11.49 12.62 -8.32
C TRP A 8 10.44 11.64 -7.76
N ALA A 9 10.82 10.44 -7.31
CA ALA A 9 9.84 9.48 -6.80
C ALA A 9 9.21 9.92 -5.48
N ARG A 10 9.95 10.64 -4.62
CA ARG A 10 9.43 11.09 -3.32
C ARG A 10 8.28 12.09 -3.44
N PRO A 11 8.40 13.20 -4.20
CA PRO A 11 7.28 14.13 -4.36
C PRO A 11 6.06 13.49 -5.04
N GLU A 12 6.25 12.52 -5.95
CA GLU A 12 5.11 11.76 -6.51
C GLU A 12 4.41 10.89 -5.46
N LEU A 13 5.18 10.21 -4.59
CA LEU A 13 4.62 9.38 -3.52
C LEU A 13 3.91 10.23 -2.47
N GLU A 14 4.47 11.38 -2.08
CA GLU A 14 3.82 12.29 -1.12
C GLU A 14 2.53 12.93 -1.66
N ALA A 15 2.38 13.03 -2.99
CA ALA A 15 1.14 13.48 -3.61
C ALA A 15 0.03 12.41 -3.62
N CYS A 16 0.38 11.13 -3.41
CA CYS A 16 -0.58 10.03 -3.37
C CYS A 16 -1.26 9.97 -1.99
N SER A 17 -2.59 10.06 -1.99
CA SER A 17 -3.41 10.06 -0.76
C SER A 17 -3.36 8.76 0.05
N TYR A 18 -2.99 7.65 -0.59
CA TYR A 18 -2.91 6.32 0.03
C TYR A 18 -1.46 5.87 0.32
N TYR A 19 -0.47 6.76 0.14
CA TYR A 19 0.91 6.48 0.51
C TYR A 19 1.16 6.81 1.98
N VAL A 20 1.83 5.89 2.68
CA VAL A 20 2.17 6.03 4.11
C VAL A 20 3.70 5.96 4.26
N ASP A 21 4.34 7.08 4.61
CA ASP A 21 5.80 7.15 4.83
C ASP A 21 6.18 6.54 6.21
N ASN A 22 5.41 6.85 7.26
CA ASN A 22 5.65 6.36 8.63
C ASN A 22 4.74 5.18 8.97
N ALA A 23 5.08 4.00 8.47
CA ALA A 23 4.31 2.77 8.70
C ALA A 23 4.26 2.33 10.18
N GLU A 24 5.23 2.75 11.00
CA GLU A 24 5.31 2.39 12.41
C GLU A 24 4.18 2.99 13.25
N ASP A 25 3.74 4.21 12.92
CA ASP A 25 2.61 4.87 13.58
C ASP A 25 1.28 4.14 13.35
N MET A 26 1.18 3.39 12.25
CA MET A 26 0.01 2.59 11.87
C MET A 26 0.02 1.18 12.48
N LYS A 27 1.03 0.84 13.29
CA LYS A 27 1.14 -0.47 13.94
C LYS A 27 -0.11 -0.75 14.80
N GLY A 28 -0.82 -1.81 14.45
CA GLY A 28 -2.06 -2.22 15.13
C GLY A 28 -3.31 -1.46 14.69
N LYS A 29 -3.18 -0.47 13.80
CA LYS A 29 -4.25 0.42 13.32
C LYS A 29 -4.48 0.37 11.82
N TRP A 30 -3.83 -0.56 11.11
CA TRP A 30 -3.90 -0.66 9.66
C TRP A 30 -5.32 -0.79 9.10
N HIS A 31 -6.23 -1.43 9.84
CA HIS A 31 -7.63 -1.51 9.44
C HIS A 31 -8.29 -0.13 9.35
N GLU A 32 -7.90 0.83 10.20
CA GLU A 32 -8.45 2.19 10.22
C GLU A 32 -8.05 3.05 9.01
N ALA A 33 -7.05 2.61 8.23
CA ALA A 33 -6.64 3.28 7.00
C ALA A 33 -7.61 3.03 5.82
N PHE A 34 -8.48 2.04 5.93
CA PHE A 34 -9.44 1.68 4.90
C PHE A 34 -10.83 2.26 5.21
N ALA A 35 -11.70 2.35 4.21
CA ALA A 35 -13.07 2.81 4.43
C ALA A 35 -13.94 1.75 5.12
N ASP A 36 -13.65 0.47 4.86
CA ASP A 36 -14.33 -0.66 5.48
C ASP A 36 -13.32 -1.50 6.28
N ASN A 37 -13.34 -1.31 7.59
CA ASN A 37 -12.38 -1.89 8.53
C ASN A 37 -12.71 -3.36 8.87
N SER A 38 -13.88 -3.86 8.44
CA SER A 38 -14.34 -5.22 8.74
C SER A 38 -13.71 -6.28 7.83
N ARG A 39 -13.13 -5.85 6.71
CA ARG A 39 -12.55 -6.72 5.69
C ARG A 39 -11.19 -7.28 6.12
N PRO A 40 -10.84 -8.50 5.68
CA PRO A 40 -9.54 -9.07 5.95
C PRO A 40 -8.43 -8.26 5.25
N LEU A 41 -7.28 -8.19 5.90
CA LEU A 41 -6.12 -7.42 5.45
C LEU A 41 -5.04 -8.35 4.91
N TYR A 42 -4.58 -8.07 3.69
CA TYR A 42 -3.53 -8.81 2.99
C TYR A 42 -2.30 -7.92 2.80
N LEU A 43 -1.13 -8.48 3.03
CA LEU A 43 0.14 -7.77 2.90
C LEU A 43 0.98 -8.40 1.78
N GLU A 44 1.40 -7.58 0.83
CA GLU A 44 2.42 -7.94 -0.15
C GLU A 44 3.79 -7.48 0.35
N LEU A 45 4.73 -8.42 0.49
CA LEU A 45 6.11 -8.09 0.85
C LEU A 45 6.96 -7.98 -0.43
N GLY A 46 7.37 -6.75 -0.76
CA GLY A 46 8.19 -6.48 -1.93
C GLY A 46 7.38 -6.25 -3.21
N CYS A 47 6.40 -5.34 -3.15
CA CYS A 47 5.48 -5.03 -4.24
C CYS A 47 6.13 -4.51 -5.54
N GLY A 48 7.37 -4.03 -5.49
CA GLY A 48 8.11 -3.57 -6.66
C GLY A 48 7.46 -2.36 -7.33
N LYS A 49 6.64 -2.61 -8.36
CA LYS A 49 5.84 -1.59 -9.06
C LYS A 49 4.35 -1.57 -8.63
N GLY A 50 3.95 -2.43 -7.68
CA GLY A 50 2.59 -2.52 -7.17
C GLY A 50 1.57 -3.15 -8.13
N VAL A 51 2.01 -3.70 -9.26
CA VAL A 51 1.10 -4.25 -10.30
C VAL A 51 0.30 -5.44 -9.75
N PHE A 52 0.93 -6.29 -8.95
CA PHE A 52 0.28 -7.46 -8.39
C PHE A 52 -0.80 -7.08 -7.36
N ALA A 53 -0.45 -6.26 -6.37
CA ALA A 53 -1.43 -5.73 -5.42
C ALA A 53 -2.58 -4.98 -6.10
N ALA A 54 -2.31 -4.15 -7.11
CA ALA A 54 -3.36 -3.45 -7.86
C ALA A 54 -4.32 -4.41 -8.59
N GLN A 55 -3.79 -5.44 -9.24
CA GLN A 55 -4.62 -6.47 -9.89
C GLN A 55 -5.43 -7.28 -8.88
N HIS A 56 -4.85 -7.61 -7.72
CA HIS A 56 -5.57 -8.32 -6.67
C HIS A 56 -6.67 -7.46 -6.05
N ALA A 57 -6.43 -6.17 -5.82
CA ALA A 57 -7.43 -5.25 -5.29
C ALA A 57 -8.64 -5.13 -6.22
N LEU A 58 -8.40 -5.12 -7.54
CA LEU A 58 -9.48 -5.11 -8.55
C LEU A 58 -10.23 -6.44 -8.60
N LYS A 59 -9.54 -7.57 -8.44
CA LYS A 59 -10.13 -8.90 -8.54
C LYS A 59 -10.92 -9.29 -7.28
N TYR A 60 -10.48 -8.84 -6.11
CA TYR A 60 -11.04 -9.17 -4.81
C TYR A 60 -11.44 -7.88 -4.08
N PRO A 61 -12.61 -7.30 -4.42
CA PRO A 61 -13.04 -6.04 -3.82
C PRO A 61 -13.39 -6.19 -2.32
N ASP A 62 -13.53 -7.40 -1.80
CA ASP A 62 -13.90 -7.69 -0.42
C ASP A 62 -12.71 -7.79 0.54
N VAL A 63 -11.48 -7.57 0.05
CA VAL A 63 -10.26 -7.61 0.86
C VAL A 63 -9.52 -6.29 0.80
N ASN A 64 -8.89 -5.91 1.92
CA ASN A 64 -8.02 -4.75 1.99
C ASN A 64 -6.58 -5.20 1.74
N ILE A 65 -5.81 -4.45 0.93
CA ILE A 65 -4.45 -4.84 0.53
C ILE A 65 -3.47 -3.71 0.84
N ILE A 66 -2.35 -4.07 1.46
CA ILE A 66 -1.17 -3.22 1.67
C ILE A 66 -0.02 -3.82 0.85
N ALA A 67 0.75 -2.97 0.18
CA ALA A 67 1.86 -3.35 -0.68
C ALA A 67 3.11 -2.49 -0.42
#